data_AF-A0A544TI55-F1
#
_entry.id   AF-A0A544TI55-F1
#
_cell.length_a   1.000
_cell.length_b   1.000
_cell.length_c   1.000
_cell.angle_alpha   90.00
_cell.angle_beta   90.00
_cell.angle_gamma   90.00
#
_symmetry.space_group_name_H-M   'P 1'
#
loop_
_entity.id
_entity.type
_entity.pdbx_description
1 polymer ?
#
loop_
_entity_poly.entity_id
_entity_poly.type
_entity_poly.pdbx_seq_one_letter_code
_entity_poly.pdbx_strand_id
1 'polypeptide(L)'
;MFRYVLQLIIGIFTLVVATFIAWFEGSALTINSLEWKYSTPFTKLFNVEITNGRDISQLDYFVYAAKFQPLFPAIMMGSAYYILSVVGYYLMKYKPKWAISFWGLIGCMMILVSGFIFNSATMGGKIFFWVTLVSGLIGIAVAVSVYFKHYKQKVSVSSYKNI
;
A
#
# COMPACT_ATOMS: atom_id res chain seq x y z
N MET A 1 11.62 -20.14 -8.60
CA MET A 1 10.14 -20.07 -8.66
C MET A 1 9.53 -20.42 -7.30
N PHE A 2 9.71 -21.65 -6.79
CA PHE A 2 9.14 -22.10 -5.51
C PHE A 2 9.32 -21.12 -4.32
N ARG A 3 10.54 -20.60 -4.11
CA ARG A 3 10.81 -19.64 -3.03
C ARG A 3 9.95 -18.36 -3.11
N TYR A 4 9.71 -17.83 -4.31
CA TYR A 4 8.86 -16.64 -4.49
C TYR A 4 7.39 -16.96 -4.24
N VAL A 5 6.93 -18.13 -4.68
CA VAL A 5 5.54 -18.59 -4.44
C VAL A 5 5.29 -18.76 -2.94
N LEU A 6 6.23 -19.36 -2.20
CA LEU A 6 6.12 -19.50 -0.76
C LEU A 6 6.06 -18.15 -0.05
N GLN A 7 6.92 -17.19 -0.42
CA GLN A 7 6.90 -15.83 0.10
C GLN A 7 5.55 -15.14 -0.17
N LEU A 8 4.99 -15.31 -1.38
CA LEU A 8 3.68 -14.76 -1.72
C LEU A 8 2.56 -15.39 -0.87
N ILE A 9 2.57 -16.70 -0.66
CA ILE A 9 1.58 -17.39 0.19
C ILE A 9 1.62 -16.83 1.61
N ILE A 10 2.81 -16.70 2.20
CA ILE A 10 2.97 -16.14 3.55
C ILE A 10 2.49 -14.68 3.59
N GLY A 11 2.86 -13.87 2.59
CA GLY A 11 2.42 -12.47 2.50
C GLY A 11 0.90 -12.34 2.39
N ILE A 12 0.27 -13.17 1.54
CA ILE A 12 -1.19 -13.18 1.34
C ILE A 12 -1.90 -13.65 2.61
N PHE A 13 -1.40 -14.70 3.26
CA PHE A 13 -1.98 -15.19 4.51
C PHE A 13 -1.96 -14.10 5.58
N THR A 14 -0.82 -13.44 5.79
CA THR A 14 -0.69 -12.32 6.74
C THR A 14 -1.63 -11.17 6.38
N LEU A 15 -1.73 -10.82 5.09
CA LEU A 15 -2.64 -9.77 4.62
C LEU A 15 -4.10 -10.10 4.95
N VAL A 16 -4.53 -11.34 4.68
CA VAL A 16 -5.91 -11.79 4.94
C VAL A 16 -6.21 -11.78 6.44
N VAL A 17 -5.33 -12.32 7.27
CA VAL A 17 -5.51 -12.33 8.74
C VAL A 17 -5.58 -10.89 9.27
N ALA A 18 -4.65 -10.03 8.87
CA ALA A 18 -4.65 -8.62 9.29
C ALA A 18 -5.90 -7.88 8.81
N THR A 19 -6.41 -8.22 7.63
CA THR A 19 -7.67 -7.66 7.09
C THR A 19 -8.85 -8.02 7.98
N PHE A 20 -9.00 -9.29 8.37
CA PHE A 20 -10.10 -9.69 9.25
C PHE A 20 -10.03 -9.02 10.62
N ILE A 21 -8.83 -8.88 11.20
CA ILE A 21 -8.68 -8.26 12.51
C ILE A 21 -8.95 -6.75 12.42
N ALA A 22 -8.39 -6.05 11.43
CA ALA A 22 -8.67 -4.62 11.22
C ALA A 22 -10.16 -4.35 10.95
N TRP A 23 -10.82 -5.25 10.22
CA TRP A 23 -12.25 -5.17 9.98
C TRP A 23 -13.06 -5.34 11.27
N PHE A 24 -12.69 -6.32 12.11
CA PHE A 24 -13.30 -6.54 13.41
C PHE A 24 -13.10 -5.34 14.35
N GLU A 25 -11.87 -4.84 14.51
CA GLU A 25 -11.57 -3.65 15.33
C GLU A 25 -12.29 -2.41 14.81
N GLY A 26 -12.37 -2.27 13.49
CA GLY A 26 -13.07 -1.19 12.82
C GLY A 26 -14.57 -1.17 13.03
N SER A 27 -15.18 -2.33 13.30
CA SER A 27 -16.63 -2.45 13.52
C SER A 27 -17.12 -1.68 14.75
N ALA A 28 -16.23 -1.30 15.67
CA ALA A 28 -16.53 -0.40 16.78
C ALA A 28 -17.06 0.98 16.32
N LEU A 29 -16.87 1.36 15.05
CA LEU A 29 -17.51 2.55 14.45
C LEU A 29 -19.04 2.53 14.57
N THR A 30 -19.67 1.35 14.52
CA THR A 30 -21.13 1.22 14.56
C THR A 30 -21.77 1.68 15.87
N ILE A 31 -21.00 1.62 16.96
CA ILE A 31 -21.44 2.03 18.31
C ILE A 31 -20.92 3.42 18.70
N ASN A 32 -19.98 4.01 17.94
CA ASN A 32 -19.42 5.33 18.21
C ASN A 32 -19.97 6.40 17.24
N SER A 33 -21.16 6.92 17.57
CA SER A 33 -21.87 7.88 16.71
C SER A 33 -21.17 9.23 16.52
N LEU A 34 -20.31 9.63 17.46
CA LEU A 34 -19.52 10.87 17.35
C LEU A 34 -18.56 10.85 16.15
N GLU A 35 -18.09 9.65 15.77
CA GLU A 35 -17.11 9.47 14.71
C GLU A 35 -17.74 9.26 13.33
N TRP A 36 -19.06 9.12 13.22
CA TRP A 36 -19.74 8.88 11.94
C TRP A 36 -19.44 10.01 10.95
N LYS A 37 -19.48 11.27 11.39
CA LYS A 37 -19.22 12.42 10.51
C LYS A 37 -17.83 12.38 9.87
N TYR A 38 -16.82 11.84 10.55
CA TYR A 38 -15.42 11.93 10.11
C TYR A 38 -14.90 10.61 9.55
N SER A 39 -15.50 9.49 9.91
CA SER A 39 -14.98 8.14 9.64
C SER A 39 -15.85 7.32 8.71
N THR A 40 -16.86 7.92 8.05
CA THR A 40 -17.72 7.23 7.06
C THR A 40 -17.63 7.76 5.61
N PRO A 41 -16.43 7.94 5.03
CA PRO A 41 -16.31 8.46 3.66
C PRO A 41 -16.97 7.55 2.61
N PHE A 42 -16.95 6.23 2.77
CA PHE A 42 -17.55 5.30 1.80
C PHE A 42 -19.07 5.28 1.90
N THR A 43 -19.63 5.30 3.11
CA THR A 43 -21.09 5.42 3.29
C THR A 43 -21.62 6.70 2.62
N LYS A 44 -20.89 7.81 2.77
CA LYS A 44 -21.21 9.08 2.07
C LYS A 44 -21.03 8.99 0.56
N LEU A 45 -19.99 8.30 0.09
CA LEU A 45 -19.76 8.05 -1.33
C LEU A 45 -20.93 7.28 -1.97
N PHE A 46 -21.54 6.36 -1.21
CA PHE A 46 -22.73 5.61 -1.64
C PHE A 46 -24.05 6.35 -1.37
N ASN A 47 -23.99 7.60 -0.90
CA ASN A 47 -25.13 8.46 -0.63
C ASN A 47 -26.15 7.81 0.34
N VAL A 48 -25.67 7.02 1.29
CA VAL A 48 -26.48 6.36 2.32
C VAL A 48 -26.62 7.30 3.52
N GLU A 49 -27.86 7.55 3.93
CA GLU A 49 -28.15 8.31 5.14
C GLU A 49 -27.97 7.41 6.37
N ILE A 50 -27.20 7.88 7.36
CA ILE A 50 -26.87 7.10 8.54
C ILE A 50 -27.92 7.38 9.62
N THR A 51 -28.88 6.46 9.77
CA THR A 51 -29.87 6.50 10.85
C THR A 51 -29.43 5.66 12.04
N ASN A 52 -28.70 4.58 11.78
CA ASN A 52 -28.18 3.67 12.78
C ASN A 52 -26.85 3.04 12.33
N GLY A 53 -26.12 2.41 13.25
CA GLY A 53 -24.79 1.84 12.97
C GLY A 53 -24.77 0.75 11.89
N ARG A 54 -25.91 0.11 11.57
CA ARG A 54 -25.99 -0.92 10.52
C ARG A 54 -26.00 -0.33 9.11
N ASP A 55 -26.28 0.97 8.98
CA ASP A 55 -26.28 1.68 7.71
C ASP A 55 -24.84 2.00 7.24
N ILE A 56 -23.86 1.86 8.14
CA ILE A 56 -22.46 2.16 7.88
C ILE A 56 -21.83 1.05 7.03
N SER A 57 -21.23 1.47 5.91
CA SER A 57 -20.45 0.61 5.03
C SER A 57 -19.31 -0.07 5.79
N GLN A 58 -19.14 -1.36 5.54
CA GLN A 58 -18.02 -2.14 6.11
C GLN A 58 -16.65 -1.62 5.68
N LEU A 59 -16.56 -0.89 4.56
CA LEU A 59 -15.32 -0.24 4.14
C LEU A 59 -14.89 0.88 5.11
N ASP A 60 -15.85 1.55 5.73
CA ASP A 60 -15.59 2.60 6.71
C ASP A 60 -15.00 2.04 8.01
N TYR A 61 -15.15 0.73 8.28
CA TYR A 61 -14.51 0.09 9.42
C TYR A 61 -12.99 0.16 9.30
N PHE A 62 -12.44 -0.02 8.10
CA PHE A 62 -11.00 0.12 7.87
C PHE A 62 -10.54 1.57 8.04
N VAL A 63 -11.37 2.56 7.69
CA VAL A 63 -11.06 3.98 7.90
C VAL A 63 -11.00 4.30 9.39
N TYR A 64 -11.95 3.78 10.16
CA TYR A 64 -11.96 3.94 11.61
C TYR A 64 -10.77 3.24 12.27
N ALA A 65 -10.52 1.97 11.91
CA ALA A 65 -9.37 1.21 12.42
C ALA A 65 -8.05 1.93 12.07
N ALA A 66 -7.87 2.40 10.84
CA ALA A 66 -6.65 3.10 10.43
C ALA A 66 -6.39 4.38 11.24
N LYS A 67 -7.42 5.03 11.78
CA LYS A 67 -7.27 6.24 12.62
C LYS A 67 -6.97 5.92 14.08
N PHE A 68 -7.71 4.96 14.66
CA PHE A 68 -7.76 4.74 16.11
C PHE A 68 -7.12 3.43 16.58
N GLN A 69 -7.04 2.41 15.71
CA GLN A 69 -6.40 1.11 15.96
C GLN A 69 -5.46 0.74 14.78
N PRO A 70 -4.38 1.53 14.55
CA PRO A 70 -3.63 1.48 13.30
C PRO A 70 -2.75 0.24 13.14
N LEU A 71 -2.62 -0.62 14.14
CA LEU A 71 -1.69 -1.75 14.13
C LEU A 71 -1.96 -2.71 12.96
N PHE A 72 -3.16 -3.29 12.91
CA PHE A 72 -3.52 -4.24 11.84
C PHE A 72 -3.65 -3.58 10.46
N PRO A 73 -4.23 -2.36 10.33
CA PRO A 73 -4.13 -1.59 9.10
C PRO A 73 -2.68 -1.36 8.62
N ALA A 74 -1.73 -1.10 9.53
CA ALA A 74 -0.32 -0.96 9.17
C ALA A 74 0.30 -2.29 8.72
N ILE A 75 -0.04 -3.41 9.39
CA ILE A 75 0.38 -4.76 8.97
C ILE A 75 -0.21 -5.12 7.59
N MET A 76 -1.47 -4.76 7.31
CA MET A 76 -2.08 -4.92 5.99
C MET A 76 -1.28 -4.17 4.92
N MET A 77 -0.96 -2.90 5.18
CA MET A 77 -0.18 -2.10 4.22
C MET A 77 1.24 -2.65 4.02
N GLY A 78 1.90 -3.07 5.10
CA GLY A 78 3.23 -3.67 5.06
C GLY A 78 3.24 -5.00 4.29
N SER A 79 2.26 -5.86 4.52
CA SER A 79 2.13 -7.14 3.80
C SER A 79 1.79 -6.94 2.31
N ALA A 80 0.91 -5.99 1.97
CA ALA A 80 0.67 -5.60 0.59
C ALA A 80 1.95 -5.09 -0.10
N TYR A 81 2.71 -4.22 0.56
CA TYR A 81 3.98 -3.72 0.02
C TYR A 81 5.03 -4.83 -0.11
N TYR A 82 5.06 -5.79 0.83
CA TYR A 82 5.92 -6.97 0.75
C TYR A 82 5.58 -7.84 -0.47
N ILE A 83 4.30 -8.15 -0.70
CA ILE A 83 3.83 -8.88 -1.88
C ILE A 83 4.28 -8.17 -3.17
N LEU A 84 4.05 -6.84 -3.24
CA LEU A 84 4.50 -6.02 -4.37
C LEU A 84 6.03 -6.07 -4.53
N SER A 85 6.78 -6.11 -3.43
CA SER A 85 8.24 -6.20 -3.46
C SER A 85 8.75 -7.52 -4.01
N VAL A 86 8.09 -8.65 -3.68
CA VAL A 86 8.42 -9.96 -4.25
C VAL A 86 8.17 -9.97 -5.77
N VAL A 87 7.02 -9.45 -6.20
CA VAL A 87 6.69 -9.31 -7.63
C VAL A 87 7.68 -8.39 -8.33
N GLY A 88 7.96 -7.24 -7.74
CA GLY A 88 8.89 -6.25 -8.27
C GLY A 88 10.30 -6.79 -8.42
N TYR A 89 10.79 -7.56 -7.44
CA TYR A 89 12.09 -8.23 -7.50
C TYR A 89 12.14 -9.28 -8.61
N TYR A 90 11.07 -10.07 -8.76
CA TYR A 90 10.95 -11.01 -9.87
C TYR A 90 11.03 -10.29 -11.23
N LEU A 91 10.29 -9.18 -11.39
CA LEU A 91 10.35 -8.36 -12.60
C LEU A 91 11.76 -7.80 -12.87
N MET A 92 12.49 -7.34 -11.85
CA MET A 92 13.86 -6.84 -12.03
C MET A 92 14.78 -7.89 -12.67
N LYS A 93 14.62 -9.15 -12.28
CA LYS A 93 15.48 -10.25 -12.74
C LYS A 93 15.20 -10.64 -14.20
N TYR A 94 13.92 -10.67 -14.59
CA TYR A 94 13.51 -11.24 -15.88
C TYR A 94 13.07 -10.21 -16.92
N LYS A 95 12.58 -9.05 -16.49
CA LYS A 95 11.96 -8.01 -17.33
C LYS A 95 12.28 -6.60 -16.78
N PRO A 96 13.55 -6.15 -16.79
CA PRO A 96 13.97 -4.92 -16.11
C PRO A 96 13.24 -3.65 -16.58
N LYS A 97 12.87 -3.55 -17.88
CA LYS A 97 12.06 -2.44 -18.39
C LYS A 97 10.69 -2.33 -17.68
N TRP A 98 10.03 -3.47 -17.50
CA TRP A 98 8.75 -3.55 -16.78
C TRP A 98 8.93 -3.26 -15.30
N ALA A 99 10.04 -3.70 -14.71
CA ALA A 99 10.36 -3.41 -13.31
C ALA A 99 10.50 -1.91 -13.03
N ILE A 100 11.13 -1.15 -13.94
CA ILE A 100 11.26 0.32 -13.80
C ILE A 100 9.88 0.98 -13.76
N SER A 101 9.01 0.63 -14.71
CA SER A 101 7.65 1.16 -14.76
C SER A 101 6.83 0.76 -13.53
N PHE A 102 6.93 -0.50 -13.10
CA PHE A 102 6.24 -1.03 -11.92
C PHE A 102 6.63 -0.26 -10.64
N TRP A 103 7.93 -0.12 -10.36
CA TRP A 103 8.41 0.57 -9.16
C TRP A 103 8.19 2.08 -9.23
N GLY A 104 8.30 2.68 -10.42
CA GLY A 104 7.97 4.10 -10.63
C GLY A 104 6.49 4.38 -10.35
N LEU A 105 5.58 3.56 -10.86
CA LEU A 105 4.14 3.73 -10.63
C LEU A 105 3.78 3.54 -9.16
N ILE A 106 4.27 2.47 -8.50
CA ILE A 106 4.03 2.25 -7.07
C ILE A 106 4.59 3.41 -6.24
N GLY A 107 5.81 3.87 -6.55
CA GLY A 107 6.45 5.00 -5.88
C GLY A 107 5.62 6.27 -5.97
N CYS A 108 5.19 6.64 -7.19
CA CYS A 108 4.33 7.79 -7.41
C CYS A 108 2.99 7.67 -6.69
N MET A 109 2.31 6.52 -6.78
CA MET A 109 1.04 6.29 -6.10
C MET A 109 1.16 6.44 -4.58
N MET A 110 2.21 5.89 -3.97
CA MET A 110 2.44 6.00 -2.53
C MET A 110 2.71 7.44 -2.09
N ILE A 111 3.47 8.21 -2.88
CA ILE A 111 3.69 9.64 -2.62
C ILE A 111 2.37 10.43 -2.76
N LEU A 112 1.55 10.15 -3.78
CA LEU A 112 0.24 10.78 -3.92
C LEU A 112 -0.66 10.50 -2.72
N VAL A 113 -0.73 9.24 -2.26
CA VAL A 113 -1.48 8.86 -1.06
C VAL A 113 -0.96 9.60 0.17
N SER A 114 0.35 9.74 0.33
CA SER A 114 0.93 10.51 1.43
C SER A 114 0.48 11.99 1.41
N GLY A 115 0.33 12.59 0.22
CA GLY A 115 -0.19 13.94 0.05
C GLY A 115 -1.64 14.09 0.53
N PHE A 116 -2.49 13.09 0.30
CA PHE A 116 -3.89 13.10 0.78
C PHE A 116 -4.01 12.96 2.30
N ILE A 117 -3.05 12.28 2.95
CA ILE A 117 -3.05 12.03 4.40
C ILE A 117 -2.29 13.13 5.16
N PHE A 118 -1.64 14.05 4.43
CA PHE A 118 -0.83 15.12 4.99
C PHE A 118 -1.60 15.92 6.04
N ASN A 119 -0.95 16.20 7.18
CA ASN A 119 -1.50 16.94 8.31
C ASN A 119 -2.70 16.27 9.03
N SER A 120 -2.81 14.94 9.01
CA SER A 120 -3.81 14.23 9.81
C SER A 120 -3.61 14.47 11.32
N ALA A 121 -4.69 14.83 12.01
CA ALA A 121 -4.71 15.02 13.47
C ALA A 121 -4.64 13.70 14.25
N THR A 122 -4.94 12.57 13.60
CA THR A 122 -4.99 11.25 14.24
C THR A 122 -3.62 10.61 14.32
N MET A 123 -3.37 9.83 15.38
CA MET A 123 -2.12 9.07 15.52
C MET A 123 -1.92 8.10 14.35
N GLY A 124 -2.97 7.38 13.96
CA GLY A 124 -2.94 6.48 12.82
C GLY A 124 -2.60 7.20 11.51
N GLY A 125 -3.25 8.33 11.21
CA GLY A 125 -2.93 9.11 10.02
C GLY A 125 -1.48 9.57 9.93
N LYS A 126 -0.85 9.96 11.06
CA LYS A 126 0.59 10.29 11.10
C LYS A 126 1.48 9.10 10.78
N ILE A 127 1.15 7.91 11.29
CA ILE A 127 1.87 6.67 10.97
C ILE A 127 1.75 6.36 9.47
N PHE A 128 0.53 6.38 8.94
CA PHE A 128 0.27 6.11 7.52
C PHE A 128 0.97 7.10 6.60
N PHE A 129 0.99 8.39 6.97
CA PHE A 129 1.72 9.41 6.23
C PHE A 129 3.20 9.05 6.06
N TRP A 130 3.90 8.76 7.15
CA TRP A 130 5.33 8.46 7.09
C TRP A 130 5.63 7.15 6.37
N VAL A 131 4.84 6.10 6.61
CA VAL A 131 5.08 4.80 5.96
C VAL A 131 4.82 4.90 4.45
N THR A 132 3.76 5.57 4.01
CA THR A 132 3.48 5.77 2.57
C THR A 132 4.52 6.67 1.90
N LEU A 133 4.94 7.76 2.55
CA LEU A 133 5.96 8.65 2.01
C LEU A 133 7.31 7.93 1.83
N VAL A 134 7.80 7.27 2.89
CA VAL A 134 9.10 6.58 2.87
C VAL A 134 9.09 5.43 1.87
N SER A 135 8.04 4.60 1.85
CA SER A 135 7.92 3.50 0.88
C SER A 135 7.81 4.00 -0.57
N GLY A 136 7.18 5.15 -0.79
CA GLY A 136 7.13 5.82 -2.08
C GLY A 136 8.52 6.28 -2.56
N LEU A 137 9.27 6.96 -1.70
CA LEU A 137 10.65 7.38 -1.99
C LEU A 137 11.58 6.20 -2.28
N ILE A 138 11.46 5.11 -1.50
CA ILE A 138 12.20 3.86 -1.74
C ILE A 138 11.84 3.29 -3.12
N GLY A 139 10.55 3.25 -3.48
CA GLY A 139 10.10 2.77 -4.79
C GLY A 139 10.72 3.54 -5.95
N ILE A 140 10.76 4.88 -5.86
CA ILE A 140 11.41 5.73 -6.87
C ILE A 140 12.92 5.47 -6.92
N ALA A 141 13.60 5.42 -5.76
CA ALA A 141 15.03 5.14 -5.69
C ALA A 141 15.39 3.78 -6.32
N VAL A 142 14.56 2.77 -6.08
CA VAL A 142 14.69 1.44 -6.69
C VAL A 142 14.49 1.51 -8.21
N ALA A 143 13.46 2.20 -8.71
CA ALA A 143 13.21 2.35 -10.13
C ALA A 143 14.41 3.01 -10.85
N VAL A 144 14.94 4.08 -10.27
CA VAL A 144 16.14 4.79 -10.76
C VAL A 144 17.37 3.88 -10.76
N SER A 145 17.58 3.12 -9.69
CA SER A 145 18.70 2.17 -9.58
C SER A 145 18.64 1.08 -10.66
N VAL A 146 17.45 0.53 -10.91
CA VAL A 146 17.24 -0.47 -11.96
C VAL A 146 17.45 0.13 -13.35
N TYR A 147 17.00 1.37 -13.58
CA TYR A 147 17.23 2.10 -14.82
C TYR A 147 18.72 2.25 -15.13
N PHE A 148 19.53 2.74 -14.18
CA PHE A 148 20.97 2.90 -14.36
C PHE A 148 21.67 1.57 -14.65
N LYS A 149 21.31 0.50 -13.93
CA LYS A 149 21.87 -0.84 -14.16
C LYS A 149 21.54 -1.35 -15.57
N HIS A 150 20.29 -1.18 -16.01
CA HIS A 150 19.86 -1.60 -17.34
C HIS A 150 20.53 -0.78 -18.46
N TYR A 151 20.66 0.54 -18.27
CA TYR A 151 21.34 1.43 -19.21
C TYR A 151 22.82 1.05 -19.39
N LYS A 152 23.57 0.87 -18.29
CA LYS A 152 24.98 0.47 -18.32
C LYS A 152 25.18 -0.86 -19.07
N GLN A 153 24.31 -1.83 -18.83
CA GLN A 153 24.35 -3.12 -19.53
C GLN A 153 24.13 -2.96 -21.03
N LYS A 154 23.15 -2.13 -21.46
CA LYS A 154 22.86 -1.89 -22.88
C LYS A 154 24.04 -1.21 -23.60
N VAL A 155 24.68 -0.22 -22.97
CA VAL A 155 25.86 0.47 -23.52
C VAL A 155 27.03 -0.49 -23.70
N SER A 156 27.32 -1.33 -22.69
CA SER A 156 28.42 -2.31 -22.79
C SER A 156 28.23 -3.28 -23.96
N VAL A 157 27.03 -3.83 -24.15
CA VAL A 157 26.74 -4.76 -25.25
C VAL A 157 26.85 -4.08 -26.63
N SER A 158 26.45 -2.81 -26.74
CA SER A 158 26.59 -2.05 -27.99
C SER A 158 28.06 -1.80 -28.35
N SER A 159 28.93 -1.58 -27.37
CA SER A 159 30.36 -1.36 -27.60
C SER A 159 31.07 -2.59 -28.16
N TYR A 160 30.70 -3.79 -27.71
CA TYR A 160 31.26 -5.05 -28.21
C TYR A 160 30.79 -5.40 -29.63
N LYS A 161 29.66 -4.86 -30.09
CA LYS A 161 29.11 -5.17 -31.41
C LYS A 161 29.69 -4.29 -32.54
N ASN A 162 30.42 -3.24 -32.18
CA ASN A 162 31.03 -2.28 -33.09
C ASN A 162 32.55 -2.47 -33.25
N ILE A 163 33.11 -3.59 -32.75
CA ILE A 163 34.49 -4.06 -32.94
C ILE A 163 34.43 -5.34 -33.76
#